data_AF-A0A1T3VTQ1-F1
#
_entry.id   AF-A0A1T3VTQ1-F1
#
_cell.length_a   1.000
_cell.length_b   1.000
_cell.length_c   1.000
_cell.angle_alpha   90.00
_cell.angle_beta   90.00
_cell.angle_gamma   90.00
#
_symmetry.space_group_name_H-M   'P 1'
#
loop_
_entity.id
_entity.type
_entity.pdbx_description
1 polymer ?
#
loop_
_entity_poly.entity_id
_entity_poly.type
_entity_poly.pdbx_seq_one_letter_code
_entity_poly.pdbx_strand_id
1 'polypeptide(L)'
;MQTDDLILVSIDDHVVEPPDMFLNHVPAKYKADAPIVVTDEKGVDQWMYQGRPQGVSGLNAVVSWPAEEWGRDPAGFAEMRPGVYDVHERVRDMSRNGILASMCFPTFTGFSARHLNMTREDVTLVMVSAYNDWHIDEWAGSYPDRFIPIAILPTWNPEAMCKEIRRVAAKGCRAVTMPELPHLEGIPSYHDEEYWGPVFRTLSEEQVVMCLHIGTGFGAISMAPNAPIDNLIILATQVSAMCAQDLLWGPAMRNYPDLKFAFSEGGIGWIPFYLDRSDRHYTNQKWLRRDFGDKLPSDVFREHSLAC
;
A
#
# COMPACT_ATOMS: atom_id res chain seq x y z
N MET A 1 25.41 17.47 9.77
CA MET A 1 25.27 16.08 9.34
C MET A 1 25.78 16.03 7.91
N GLN A 2 26.79 15.21 7.60
CA GLN A 2 27.29 15.06 6.24
C GLN A 2 26.41 14.02 5.53
N THR A 3 26.01 14.28 4.29
CA THR A 3 25.12 13.39 3.54
C THR A 3 25.74 12.01 3.33
N ASP A 4 27.06 11.96 3.14
CA ASP A 4 27.81 10.71 2.90
C ASP A 4 27.86 9.79 4.13
N ASP A 5 27.51 10.29 5.32
CA ASP A 5 27.44 9.52 6.56
C ASP A 5 26.02 8.96 6.83
N LEU A 6 25.03 9.30 5.99
CA LEU A 6 23.65 8.86 6.16
C LEU A 6 23.46 7.43 5.65
N ILE A 7 22.74 6.63 6.45
CA ILE A 7 22.21 5.34 6.02
C ILE A 7 20.71 5.53 5.78
N LEU A 8 20.30 5.48 4.52
CA LEU A 8 18.90 5.69 4.14
C LEU A 8 18.18 4.34 3.98
N VAL A 9 17.02 4.21 4.61
CA VAL A 9 16.05 3.15 4.35
C VAL A 9 14.82 3.82 3.75
N SER A 10 14.47 3.44 2.53
CA SER A 10 13.28 3.91 1.87
C SER A 10 12.13 2.97 2.21
N ILE A 11 11.11 3.46 2.90
CA ILE A 11 9.94 2.66 3.27
C ILE A 11 8.77 2.84 2.29
N ASP A 12 9.01 3.56 1.20
CA ASP A 12 8.01 3.89 0.19
C ASP A 12 8.69 4.03 -1.17
N ASP A 13 8.74 2.92 -1.88
CA ASP A 13 9.11 2.81 -3.28
C ASP A 13 8.08 1.94 -3.98
N HIS A 14 8.16 1.84 -5.31
CA HIS A 14 7.30 0.94 -6.08
C HIS A 14 8.11 -0.03 -6.93
N VAL A 15 7.54 -1.22 -7.12
CA VAL A 15 7.97 -2.18 -8.13
C VAL A 15 6.94 -2.22 -9.25
N VAL A 16 7.39 -2.14 -10.49
CA VAL A 16 6.61 -2.50 -11.67
C VAL A 16 6.81 -3.99 -11.88
N GLU A 17 5.73 -4.75 -11.74
CA GLU A 17 5.74 -6.21 -11.80
C GLU A 17 6.25 -6.70 -13.17
N PRO A 18 7.20 -7.65 -13.22
CA PRO A 18 7.62 -8.30 -14.45
C PRO A 18 6.43 -8.97 -15.17
N PRO A 19 6.31 -8.87 -16.50
CA PRO A 19 5.15 -9.38 -17.25
C PRO A 19 4.85 -10.87 -17.05
N ASP A 20 5.87 -11.67 -16.74
CA ASP A 20 5.78 -13.13 -16.62
C ASP A 20 5.62 -13.62 -15.18
N MET A 21 5.66 -12.72 -14.19
CA MET A 21 5.65 -13.09 -12.77
C MET A 21 4.43 -13.95 -12.40
N PHE A 22 3.21 -13.59 -12.83
CA PHE A 22 2.04 -14.41 -12.50
C PHE A 22 2.12 -15.78 -13.16
N LEU A 23 2.54 -15.88 -14.42
CA LEU A 23 2.62 -17.16 -15.14
C LEU A 23 3.65 -18.12 -14.53
N ASN A 24 4.66 -17.58 -13.85
CA ASN A 24 5.70 -18.34 -13.14
C ASN A 24 5.25 -18.77 -11.73
N HIS A 25 4.32 -18.03 -11.10
CA HIS A 25 3.92 -18.24 -9.70
C HIS A 25 2.51 -18.82 -9.50
N VAL A 26 1.65 -18.82 -10.53
CA VAL A 26 0.33 -19.47 -10.44
C VAL A 26 0.43 -20.98 -10.69
N PRO A 27 -0.36 -21.82 -9.99
CA PRO A 27 -0.49 -23.23 -10.31
C PRO A 27 -0.94 -23.45 -11.76
N ALA A 28 -0.48 -24.52 -12.40
CA ALA A 28 -0.71 -24.79 -13.83
C ALA A 28 -2.18 -24.66 -14.27
N LYS A 29 -3.13 -25.06 -13.43
CA LYS A 29 -4.58 -24.99 -13.72
C LYS A 29 -5.14 -23.55 -13.79
N TYR A 30 -4.43 -22.56 -13.24
CA TYR A 30 -4.83 -21.15 -13.21
C TYR A 30 -4.06 -20.27 -14.20
N LYS A 31 -3.16 -20.84 -15.02
CA LYS A 31 -2.36 -20.05 -15.99
C LYS A 31 -3.23 -19.30 -17.00
N ALA A 32 -4.40 -19.82 -17.34
CA ALA A 32 -5.35 -19.15 -18.24
C ALA A 32 -6.08 -17.97 -17.60
N ASP A 33 -6.14 -17.93 -16.26
CA ASP A 33 -6.81 -16.88 -15.48
C ASP A 33 -5.84 -15.80 -14.99
N ALA A 34 -4.53 -16.03 -15.16
CA ALA A 34 -3.48 -15.14 -14.69
C ALA A 34 -3.56 -13.77 -15.37
N PRO A 35 -3.26 -12.68 -14.65
CA PRO A 35 -2.95 -11.41 -15.28
C PRO A 35 -1.84 -11.56 -16.33
N ILE A 36 -1.99 -10.89 -17.47
CA ILE A 36 -1.00 -10.86 -18.54
C ILE A 36 -0.79 -9.44 -19.03
N VAL A 37 0.40 -9.13 -19.55
CA VAL A 37 0.64 -7.86 -20.25
C VAL A 37 0.29 -8.03 -21.74
N VAL A 38 -0.47 -7.07 -22.27
CA VAL A 38 -0.79 -6.96 -23.71
C VAL A 38 -0.40 -5.56 -24.17
N THR A 39 0.28 -5.48 -25.31
CA THR A 39 0.56 -4.21 -25.99
C THR A 39 -0.63 -3.84 -26.89
N ASP A 40 -1.19 -2.65 -26.70
CA ASP A 40 -2.31 -2.16 -27.52
C ASP A 40 -1.84 -1.65 -28.91
N GLU A 41 -2.80 -1.24 -29.75
CA GLU A 41 -2.53 -0.75 -31.12
C GLU A 41 -1.66 0.52 -31.16
N LYS A 42 -1.53 1.23 -30.03
CA LYS A 42 -0.70 2.44 -29.90
C LYS A 42 0.70 2.13 -29.36
N GLY A 43 1.02 0.86 -29.11
CA GLY A 43 2.32 0.46 -28.56
C GLY A 43 2.38 0.53 -27.04
N VAL A 44 1.24 0.65 -26.35
CA VAL A 44 1.18 0.78 -24.90
C VAL A 44 1.01 -0.59 -24.25
N ASP A 45 1.90 -0.92 -23.33
CA ASP A 45 1.74 -2.10 -22.49
C ASP A 45 0.65 -1.88 -21.45
N GLN A 46 -0.28 -2.83 -21.33
CA GLN A 46 -1.36 -2.83 -20.34
C GLN A 46 -1.48 -4.20 -19.71
N TRP A 47 -1.65 -4.22 -18.39
CA TRP A 47 -2.03 -5.46 -17.73
C TRP A 47 -3.51 -5.77 -17.99
N MET A 48 -3.80 -7.00 -18.35
CA MET A 48 -5.15 -7.52 -18.56
C MET A 48 -5.45 -8.51 -17.45
N TYR A 49 -6.52 -8.27 -16.70
CA TYR A 49 -7.02 -9.22 -15.71
C TYR A 49 -8.54 -9.36 -15.84
N GLN A 50 -9.00 -10.60 -15.98
CA GLN A 50 -10.43 -10.93 -16.16
C GLN A 50 -11.14 -10.08 -17.23
N GLY A 51 -10.46 -9.91 -18.38
CA GLY A 51 -10.97 -9.15 -19.53
C GLY A 51 -10.99 -7.63 -19.35
N ARG A 52 -10.39 -7.10 -18.27
CA ARG A 52 -10.32 -5.66 -18.00
C ARG A 52 -8.89 -5.15 -18.10
N PRO A 53 -8.62 -4.13 -18.92
CA PRO A 53 -7.34 -3.44 -18.89
C PRO A 53 -7.18 -2.73 -17.54
N GLN A 54 -6.07 -3.00 -16.88
CA GLN A 54 -5.57 -2.28 -15.71
C GLN A 54 -4.43 -1.40 -16.20
N GLY A 55 -4.54 -0.10 -15.93
CA GLY A 55 -3.63 0.88 -16.48
C GLY A 55 -2.19 0.65 -16.02
N VAL A 56 -1.25 0.90 -16.92
CA VAL A 56 0.13 1.22 -16.57
C VAL A 56 0.18 2.72 -16.27
N SER A 57 0.64 3.10 -15.08
CA SER A 57 0.81 4.51 -14.76
C SER A 57 2.07 5.02 -15.48
N GLY A 58 1.89 5.97 -16.41
CA GLY A 58 3.00 6.53 -17.20
C GLY A 58 4.10 7.20 -16.36
N LEU A 59 3.79 7.58 -15.11
CA LEU A 59 4.74 8.22 -14.19
C LEU A 59 5.63 7.23 -13.41
N ASN A 60 5.47 5.92 -13.59
CA ASN A 60 6.14 4.91 -12.76
C ASN A 60 7.67 4.88 -12.88
N ALA A 61 8.26 5.54 -13.90
CA ALA A 61 9.69 5.45 -14.18
C ALA A 61 10.29 6.67 -14.91
N VAL A 62 9.77 7.88 -14.67
CA VAL A 62 10.13 9.08 -15.46
C VAL A 62 11.37 9.84 -14.97
N VAL A 63 12.09 9.33 -13.95
CA VAL A 63 13.28 10.02 -13.39
C VAL A 63 14.40 10.28 -14.42
N SER A 64 14.44 9.48 -15.50
CA SER A 64 15.39 9.65 -16.60
C SER A 64 14.89 10.59 -17.71
N TRP A 65 13.67 11.11 -17.60
CA TRP A 65 13.06 12.03 -18.55
C TRP A 65 13.17 13.48 -18.05
N PRO A 66 13.28 14.48 -18.95
CA PRO A 66 13.13 15.88 -18.58
C PRO A 66 11.78 16.13 -17.90
N ALA A 67 11.75 16.99 -16.87
CA ALA A 67 10.54 17.24 -16.09
C ALA A 67 9.41 17.83 -16.96
N GLU A 68 9.75 18.56 -18.00
CA GLU A 68 8.82 19.12 -18.98
C GLU A 68 8.16 18.06 -19.87
N GLU A 69 8.75 16.86 -19.94
CA GLU A 69 8.23 15.71 -20.69
C GLU A 69 7.52 14.70 -19.79
N TRP A 70 7.42 14.97 -18.47
CA TRP A 70 6.65 14.12 -17.58
C TRP A 70 5.17 14.20 -17.94
N GLY A 71 4.58 13.05 -18.22
CA GLY A 71 3.19 12.94 -18.63
C GLY A 71 2.54 11.67 -18.12
N ARG A 72 1.25 11.55 -18.39
CA ARG A 72 0.52 10.28 -18.28
C ARG A 72 0.61 9.46 -19.56
N ASP A 73 1.52 9.82 -20.46
CA ASP A 73 1.74 9.08 -21.68
C ASP A 73 2.07 7.64 -21.29
N PRO A 74 1.24 6.66 -21.69
CA PRO A 74 1.49 5.29 -21.30
C PRO A 74 2.77 4.82 -21.98
N ALA A 75 3.74 4.39 -21.16
CA ALA A 75 5.03 3.92 -21.61
C ALA A 75 5.05 2.39 -21.64
N GLY A 76 5.66 1.81 -22.67
CA GLY A 76 5.97 0.38 -22.67
C GLY A 76 7.08 0.06 -21.65
N PHE A 77 7.26 -1.22 -21.27
CA PHE A 77 8.38 -1.64 -20.42
C PHE A 77 9.74 -1.21 -20.98
N ALA A 78 9.85 -1.08 -22.30
CA ALA A 78 11.05 -0.63 -23.00
C ALA A 78 11.43 0.84 -22.74
N GLU A 79 10.46 1.68 -22.38
CA GLU A 79 10.65 3.11 -22.10
C GLU A 79 10.85 3.39 -20.60
N MET A 80 10.58 2.38 -19.76
CA MET A 80 10.83 2.43 -18.33
C MET A 80 12.30 2.10 -18.03
N ARG A 81 12.85 2.78 -17.02
CA ARG A 81 14.16 2.44 -16.47
C ARG A 81 14.15 0.99 -15.95
N PRO A 82 15.07 0.11 -16.36
CA PRO A 82 15.04 -1.31 -15.96
C PRO A 82 14.93 -1.56 -14.46
N GLY A 83 15.56 -0.71 -13.63
CA GLY A 83 15.51 -0.83 -12.17
C GLY A 83 14.12 -0.70 -11.54
N VAL A 84 13.05 -0.45 -12.30
CA VAL A 84 11.67 -0.52 -11.78
C VAL A 84 11.07 -1.94 -11.85
N TYR A 85 11.60 -2.83 -12.71
CA TYR A 85 11.10 -4.20 -12.89
C TYR A 85 12.19 -5.29 -12.81
N ASP A 86 13.47 -4.92 -12.93
CA ASP A 86 14.61 -5.82 -12.74
C ASP A 86 15.25 -5.57 -11.36
N VAL A 87 15.29 -6.62 -10.52
CA VAL A 87 15.77 -6.53 -9.15
C VAL A 87 17.27 -6.23 -9.04
N HIS A 88 18.08 -6.71 -9.98
CA HIS A 88 19.53 -6.49 -9.98
C HIS A 88 19.84 -5.03 -10.34
N GLU A 89 19.17 -4.49 -11.36
CA GLU A 89 19.27 -3.07 -11.72
C GLU A 89 18.68 -2.17 -10.62
N ARG A 90 17.61 -2.59 -9.94
CA ARG A 90 17.06 -1.87 -8.77
C ARG A 90 18.11 -1.72 -7.67
N VAL A 91 18.78 -2.80 -7.28
CA VAL A 91 19.83 -2.77 -6.24
C VAL A 91 21.01 -1.90 -6.65
N ARG A 92 21.37 -1.90 -7.94
CA ARG A 92 22.40 -1.01 -8.48
C ARG A 92 21.99 0.45 -8.37
N ASP A 93 20.74 0.78 -8.68
CA ASP A 93 20.20 2.15 -8.57
C ASP A 93 20.09 2.59 -7.10
N MET A 94 19.62 1.73 -6.21
CA MET A 94 19.62 1.99 -4.76
C MET A 94 21.01 2.31 -4.24
N SER A 95 22.02 1.54 -4.67
CA SER A 95 23.42 1.75 -4.25
C SER A 95 23.98 3.07 -4.78
N ARG A 96 23.56 3.52 -5.97
CA ARG A 96 23.90 4.86 -6.50
C ARG A 96 23.23 5.99 -5.74
N ASN A 97 22.02 5.76 -5.24
CA ASN A 97 21.22 6.75 -4.49
C ASN A 97 21.52 6.76 -2.98
N GLY A 98 22.45 5.93 -2.49
CA GLY A 98 22.76 5.83 -1.07
C GLY A 98 21.67 5.13 -0.23
N ILE A 99 20.81 4.33 -0.88
CA ILE A 99 19.72 3.59 -0.22
C ILE A 99 20.21 2.21 0.20
N LEU A 100 20.25 1.97 1.50
CA LEU A 100 20.61 0.68 2.08
C LEU A 100 19.50 -0.34 1.81
N ALA A 101 18.27 -0.04 2.19
CA ALA A 101 17.14 -0.96 2.03
C ALA A 101 15.88 -0.22 1.54
N SER A 102 15.02 -0.94 0.85
CA SER A 102 13.81 -0.41 0.21
C SER A 102 12.60 -1.32 0.46
N MET A 103 11.45 -0.74 0.78
CA MET A 103 10.15 -1.40 0.72
C MET A 103 9.47 -1.00 -0.60
N CYS A 104 9.12 -1.97 -1.45
CA CYS A 104 8.50 -1.69 -2.74
C CYS A 104 7.02 -2.07 -2.73
N PHE A 105 6.12 -1.08 -2.74
CA PHE A 105 4.70 -1.28 -2.96
C PHE A 105 4.40 -1.82 -4.36
N PRO A 106 3.32 -2.59 -4.53
CA PRO A 106 2.82 -2.99 -5.84
C PRO A 106 2.48 -1.80 -6.73
N THR A 107 2.52 -2.02 -8.04
CA THR A 107 2.04 -1.06 -9.04
C THR A 107 0.81 -1.61 -9.76
N PHE A 108 0.96 -2.72 -10.49
CA PHE A 108 -0.11 -3.31 -11.29
C PHE A 108 -1.31 -3.69 -10.44
N THR A 109 -1.10 -4.29 -9.27
CA THR A 109 -2.23 -4.76 -8.45
C THR A 109 -3.07 -3.58 -7.93
N GLY A 110 -2.58 -2.34 -8.08
CA GLY A 110 -3.16 -1.12 -7.56
C GLY A 110 -2.92 -0.98 -6.06
N PHE A 111 -3.22 0.21 -5.52
CA PHE A 111 -3.13 0.44 -4.08
C PHE A 111 -3.96 -0.61 -3.32
N SER A 112 -3.34 -1.29 -2.36
CA SER A 112 -3.94 -2.38 -1.59
C SER A 112 -4.55 -3.51 -2.46
N ALA A 113 -3.91 -3.84 -3.58
CA ALA A 113 -4.37 -4.85 -4.54
C ALA A 113 -5.79 -4.62 -5.08
N ARG A 114 -6.24 -3.36 -5.13
CA ARG A 114 -7.58 -2.99 -5.60
C ARG A 114 -7.92 -3.63 -6.93
N HIS A 115 -7.00 -3.66 -7.91
CA HIS A 115 -7.27 -4.21 -9.24
C HIS A 115 -7.57 -5.72 -9.22
N LEU A 116 -6.88 -6.47 -8.37
CA LEU A 116 -7.15 -7.89 -8.16
C LEU A 116 -8.46 -8.09 -7.38
N ASN A 117 -8.71 -7.26 -6.37
CA ASN A 117 -9.86 -7.37 -5.47
C ASN A 117 -11.21 -6.95 -6.10
N MET A 118 -11.22 -6.32 -7.29
CA MET A 118 -12.45 -5.75 -7.87
C MET A 118 -13.55 -6.77 -8.15
N THR A 119 -13.21 -8.01 -8.46
CA THR A 119 -14.20 -9.04 -8.83
C THR A 119 -14.59 -9.94 -7.67
N ARG A 120 -13.77 -10.01 -6.62
CA ARG A 120 -14.05 -10.76 -5.39
C ARG A 120 -14.32 -12.25 -5.63
N GLU A 121 -13.64 -12.82 -6.62
CA GLU A 121 -13.76 -14.22 -6.99
C GLU A 121 -12.66 -15.08 -6.36
N ASP A 122 -12.91 -16.37 -6.14
CA ASP A 122 -11.94 -17.30 -5.52
C ASP A 122 -10.60 -17.38 -6.25
N VAL A 123 -10.59 -17.18 -7.57
CA VAL A 123 -9.36 -17.13 -8.36
C VAL A 123 -8.44 -15.97 -7.94
N THR A 124 -9.01 -14.89 -7.41
CA THR A 124 -8.26 -13.75 -6.85
C THR A 124 -7.39 -14.17 -5.66
N LEU A 125 -7.84 -15.14 -4.85
CA LEU A 125 -7.05 -15.65 -3.73
C LEU A 125 -5.74 -16.30 -4.22
N VAL A 126 -5.82 -16.97 -5.38
CA VAL A 126 -4.66 -17.58 -6.05
C VAL A 126 -3.73 -16.50 -6.58
N MET A 127 -4.27 -15.45 -7.22
CA MET A 127 -3.47 -14.35 -7.76
C MET A 127 -2.76 -13.57 -6.64
N VAL A 128 -3.45 -13.31 -5.53
CA VAL A 128 -2.86 -12.70 -4.34
C VAL A 128 -1.71 -13.55 -3.79
N SER A 129 -1.93 -14.86 -3.65
CA SER A 129 -0.88 -15.77 -3.16
C SER A 129 0.32 -15.80 -4.10
N ALA A 130 0.09 -15.87 -5.42
CA ALA A 130 1.13 -15.88 -6.43
C ALA A 130 1.94 -14.58 -6.46
N TYR A 131 1.27 -13.43 -6.33
CA TYR A 131 1.96 -12.14 -6.18
C TYR A 131 2.85 -12.13 -4.95
N ASN A 132 2.32 -12.56 -3.80
CA ASN A 132 3.05 -12.58 -2.54
C ASN A 132 4.24 -13.56 -2.59
N ASP A 133 4.10 -14.69 -3.29
CA ASP A 133 5.18 -15.63 -3.49
C ASP A 133 6.31 -15.03 -4.34
N TRP A 134 5.98 -14.42 -5.47
CA TRP A 134 6.95 -13.67 -6.26
C TRP A 134 7.62 -12.55 -5.46
N HIS A 135 6.84 -11.71 -4.78
CA HIS A 135 7.36 -10.52 -4.11
C HIS A 135 8.29 -10.89 -2.94
N ILE A 136 7.93 -11.92 -2.18
CA ILE A 136 8.71 -12.36 -1.02
C ILE A 136 9.90 -13.22 -1.45
N ASP A 137 9.69 -14.22 -2.32
CA ASP A 137 10.71 -15.23 -2.61
C ASP A 137 11.68 -14.80 -3.71
N GLU A 138 11.23 -14.00 -4.67
CA GLU A 138 12.05 -13.57 -5.80
C GLU A 138 12.48 -12.11 -5.67
N TRP A 139 11.55 -11.15 -5.56
CA TRP A 139 11.92 -9.73 -5.50
C TRP A 139 12.73 -9.43 -4.24
N ALA A 140 12.14 -9.62 -3.06
CA ALA A 140 12.84 -9.40 -1.80
C ALA A 140 13.89 -10.50 -1.54
N GLY A 141 13.55 -11.76 -1.85
CA GLY A 141 14.41 -12.92 -1.61
C GLY A 141 15.70 -12.94 -2.42
N SER A 142 15.79 -12.25 -3.57
CA SER A 142 17.03 -12.12 -4.33
C SER A 142 18.11 -11.33 -3.57
N TYR A 143 17.71 -10.37 -2.74
CA TYR A 143 18.61 -9.53 -1.94
C TYR A 143 17.97 -9.24 -0.57
N PRO A 144 17.95 -10.22 0.35
CA PRO A 144 17.19 -10.12 1.61
C PRO A 144 17.68 -9.00 2.54
N ASP A 145 18.95 -8.59 2.42
CA ASP A 145 19.51 -7.45 3.18
C ASP A 145 19.20 -6.08 2.55
N ARG A 146 18.60 -6.05 1.35
CA ARG A 146 18.31 -4.83 0.58
C ARG A 146 16.82 -4.55 0.46
N PHE A 147 15.94 -5.51 0.75
CA PHE A 147 14.51 -5.32 0.60
C PHE A 147 13.72 -5.68 1.84
N ILE A 148 12.71 -4.87 2.14
CA ILE A 148 11.70 -5.17 3.16
C ILE A 148 10.46 -5.62 2.40
N PRO A 149 10.07 -6.91 2.48
CA PRO A 149 8.90 -7.41 1.75
C PRO A 149 7.60 -6.83 2.31
N ILE A 150 6.65 -6.55 1.41
CA ILE A 150 5.28 -6.18 1.74
C ILE A 150 4.30 -7.05 0.96
N ALA A 151 3.31 -7.61 1.65
CA ALA A 151 2.32 -8.49 1.04
C ALA A 151 1.00 -7.74 0.72
N ILE A 152 0.29 -8.22 -0.29
CA ILE A 152 -1.08 -7.81 -0.61
C ILE A 152 -2.09 -8.80 -0.03
N LEU A 153 -3.33 -8.34 0.16
CA LEU A 153 -4.39 -9.15 0.80
C LEU A 153 -5.69 -9.16 -0.01
N PRO A 154 -6.49 -10.24 0.10
CA PRO A 154 -7.82 -10.31 -0.49
C PRO A 154 -8.84 -9.56 0.39
N THR A 155 -8.84 -8.23 0.33
CA THR A 155 -9.45 -7.34 1.33
C THR A 155 -10.95 -7.51 1.55
N TRP A 156 -11.66 -8.15 0.61
CA TRP A 156 -13.09 -8.43 0.69
C TRP A 156 -13.44 -9.65 1.56
N ASN A 157 -12.44 -10.46 1.97
CA ASN A 157 -12.65 -11.70 2.70
C ASN A 157 -11.77 -11.78 3.97
N PRO A 158 -12.30 -11.41 5.16
CA PRO A 158 -11.54 -11.40 6.40
C PRO A 158 -10.89 -12.73 6.77
N GLU A 159 -11.55 -13.86 6.49
CA GLU A 159 -11.00 -15.18 6.76
C GLU A 159 -9.79 -15.48 5.86
N ALA A 160 -9.90 -15.17 4.57
CA ALA A 160 -8.80 -15.34 3.62
C ALA A 160 -7.63 -14.39 3.93
N MET A 161 -7.91 -13.15 4.33
CA MET A 161 -6.88 -12.22 4.81
C MET A 161 -6.13 -12.80 6.01
N CYS A 162 -6.85 -13.30 7.01
CA CYS A 162 -6.25 -13.90 8.20
C CYS A 162 -5.37 -15.12 7.87
N LYS A 163 -5.77 -15.93 6.89
CA LYS A 163 -4.95 -17.06 6.40
C LYS A 163 -3.69 -16.56 5.70
N GLU A 164 -3.83 -15.58 4.83
CA GLU A 164 -2.71 -15.05 4.05
C GLU A 164 -1.70 -14.29 4.91
N ILE A 165 -2.15 -13.49 5.88
CA ILE A 165 -1.28 -12.81 6.85
C ILE A 165 -0.39 -13.82 7.57
N ARG A 166 -0.97 -14.91 8.11
CA ARG A 166 -0.19 -15.97 8.78
C ARG A 166 0.79 -16.64 7.82
N ARG A 167 0.37 -16.89 6.59
CA ARG A 167 1.21 -17.53 5.56
C ARG A 167 2.44 -16.67 5.23
N VAL A 168 2.25 -15.38 4.96
CA VAL A 168 3.36 -14.47 4.62
C VAL A 168 4.23 -14.15 5.85
N ALA A 169 3.63 -14.08 7.04
CA ALA A 169 4.35 -13.94 8.31
C ALA A 169 5.29 -15.14 8.58
N ALA A 170 4.84 -16.36 8.26
CA ALA A 170 5.67 -17.56 8.36
C ALA A 170 6.86 -17.55 7.37
N LYS A 171 6.76 -16.79 6.27
CA LYS A 171 7.87 -16.53 5.33
C LYS A 171 8.77 -15.36 5.76
N GLY A 172 8.48 -14.71 6.89
CA GLY A 172 9.24 -13.57 7.41
C GLY A 172 8.75 -12.20 6.93
N CYS A 173 7.66 -12.13 6.15
CA CYS A 173 7.07 -10.85 5.76
C CYS A 173 6.33 -10.22 6.95
N ARG A 174 6.72 -8.99 7.31
CA ARG A 174 6.18 -8.25 8.48
C ARG A 174 5.40 -6.99 8.08
N ALA A 175 4.99 -6.88 6.83
CA ALA A 175 4.19 -5.76 6.34
C ALA A 175 3.11 -6.25 5.36
N VAL A 176 1.93 -5.64 5.42
CA VAL A 176 0.88 -5.80 4.41
C VAL A 176 0.37 -4.43 3.97
N THR A 177 0.03 -4.26 2.70
CA THR A 177 -0.67 -3.08 2.21
C THR A 177 -2.19 -3.23 2.38
N MET A 178 -2.83 -2.17 2.85
CA MET A 178 -4.24 -2.10 3.22
C MET A 178 -4.87 -0.78 2.74
N PRO A 179 -6.19 -0.73 2.49
CA PRO A 179 -6.84 0.49 1.98
C PRO A 179 -6.98 1.55 3.08
N GLU A 180 -6.83 2.84 2.76
CA GLU A 180 -7.01 3.92 3.74
C GLU A 180 -8.46 4.05 4.19
N LEU A 181 -9.39 4.01 3.22
CA LEU A 181 -10.82 4.21 3.44
C LEU A 181 -11.61 3.08 2.78
N PRO A 182 -11.63 1.87 3.39
CA PRO A 182 -12.23 0.66 2.79
C PRO A 182 -13.68 0.82 2.32
N HIS A 183 -14.46 1.67 2.99
CA HIS A 183 -15.86 1.96 2.61
C HIS A 183 -16.01 2.62 1.23
N LEU A 184 -14.98 3.28 0.71
CA LEU A 184 -14.97 3.82 -0.65
C LEU A 184 -14.72 2.74 -1.72
N GLU A 185 -14.28 1.55 -1.31
CA GLU A 185 -14.13 0.36 -2.16
C GLU A 185 -15.29 -0.64 -2.01
N GLY A 186 -16.34 -0.25 -1.27
CA GLY A 186 -17.53 -1.05 -1.05
C GLY A 186 -17.31 -2.25 -0.12
N ILE A 187 -16.38 -2.14 0.83
CA ILE A 187 -16.19 -3.06 1.97
C ILE A 187 -16.37 -2.28 3.29
N PRO A 188 -16.68 -2.90 4.44
CA PRO A 188 -16.99 -2.16 5.67
C PRO A 188 -15.90 -1.20 6.12
N SER A 189 -16.27 -0.07 6.74
CA SER A 189 -15.31 0.86 7.36
C SER A 189 -14.54 0.20 8.51
N TYR A 190 -13.37 0.73 8.90
CA TYR A 190 -12.59 0.20 10.03
C TYR A 190 -13.28 0.27 11.40
N HIS A 191 -14.46 0.91 11.49
CA HIS A 191 -15.32 0.86 12.67
C HIS A 191 -16.09 -0.47 12.83
N ASP A 192 -16.20 -1.27 11.76
CA ASP A 192 -16.87 -2.56 11.79
C ASP A 192 -15.95 -3.62 12.42
N GLU A 193 -16.12 -3.85 13.72
CA GLU A 193 -15.30 -4.79 14.48
C GLU A 193 -15.61 -6.26 14.16
N GLU A 194 -16.83 -6.58 13.69
CA GLU A 194 -17.16 -7.93 13.25
C GLU A 194 -16.37 -8.30 12.00
N TYR A 195 -16.25 -7.35 11.06
CA TYR A 195 -15.49 -7.53 9.83
C TYR A 195 -13.96 -7.47 10.06
N TRP A 196 -13.47 -6.43 10.75
CA TRP A 196 -12.03 -6.14 10.85
C TRP A 196 -11.35 -6.70 12.10
N GLY A 197 -12.09 -6.97 13.18
CA GLY A 197 -11.52 -7.45 14.44
C GLY A 197 -10.64 -8.70 14.30
N PRO A 198 -11.06 -9.74 13.55
CA PRO A 198 -10.21 -10.91 13.29
C PRO A 198 -8.91 -10.57 12.55
N VAL A 199 -8.97 -9.63 11.60
CA VAL A 199 -7.81 -9.18 10.82
C VAL A 199 -6.85 -8.38 11.71
N PHE A 200 -7.35 -7.41 12.46
CA PHE A 200 -6.54 -6.62 13.41
C PHE A 200 -5.86 -7.49 14.45
N ARG A 201 -6.58 -8.48 15.00
CA ARG A 201 -6.01 -9.47 15.92
C ARG A 201 -4.89 -10.25 15.25
N THR A 202 -5.12 -10.76 14.05
CA THR A 202 -4.12 -11.57 13.33
C THR A 202 -2.88 -10.75 13.00
N LEU A 203 -3.03 -9.50 12.54
CA LEU A 203 -1.90 -8.59 12.29
C LEU A 203 -1.10 -8.33 13.56
N SER A 204 -1.79 -8.10 14.69
CA SER A 204 -1.18 -7.88 15.99
C SER A 204 -0.43 -9.12 16.50
N GLU A 205 -1.05 -10.30 16.42
CA GLU A 205 -0.45 -11.59 16.86
C GLU A 205 0.79 -11.97 16.04
N GLU A 206 0.73 -11.76 14.72
CA GLU A 206 1.82 -12.07 13.79
C GLU A 206 2.88 -10.96 13.67
N GLN A 207 2.70 -9.86 14.41
CA GLN A 207 3.55 -8.68 14.42
C GLN A 207 3.76 -8.11 13.00
N VAL A 208 2.67 -8.05 12.23
CA VAL A 208 2.64 -7.56 10.85
C VAL A 208 2.12 -6.11 10.86
N VAL A 209 2.90 -5.20 10.29
CA VAL A 209 2.55 -3.79 10.15
C VAL A 209 1.50 -3.62 9.05
N MET A 210 0.47 -2.83 9.36
CA MET A 210 -0.57 -2.42 8.42
C MET A 210 -0.14 -1.14 7.68
N CYS A 211 0.37 -1.29 6.47
CA CYS A 211 0.81 -0.16 5.63
C CYS A 211 -0.37 0.40 4.83
N LEU A 212 -0.65 1.68 5.05
CA LEU A 212 -1.76 2.44 4.50
C LEU A 212 -1.19 3.45 3.51
N HIS A 213 -1.13 3.03 2.25
CA HIS A 213 -0.62 3.87 1.17
C HIS A 213 -1.71 4.79 0.64
N ILE A 214 -1.35 6.03 0.28
CA ILE A 214 -2.31 6.92 -0.37
C ILE A 214 -2.90 6.30 -1.64
N GLY A 215 -4.09 6.75 -2.05
CA GLY A 215 -4.62 6.46 -3.39
C GLY A 215 -5.89 5.60 -3.41
N THR A 216 -6.12 4.77 -2.40
CA THR A 216 -7.42 4.07 -2.24
C THR A 216 -8.52 5.02 -1.77
N GLY A 217 -8.19 6.04 -0.97
CA GLY A 217 -9.17 6.96 -0.39
C GLY A 217 -9.39 8.27 -1.15
N PHE A 218 -8.84 8.45 -2.36
CA PHE A 218 -9.00 9.69 -3.13
C PHE A 218 -10.46 10.09 -3.39
N GLY A 219 -11.38 9.12 -3.41
CA GLY A 219 -12.82 9.37 -3.52
C GLY A 219 -13.42 10.20 -2.38
N ALA A 220 -12.71 10.36 -1.26
CA ALA A 220 -13.12 11.25 -0.17
C ALA A 220 -13.02 12.74 -0.53
N ILE A 221 -12.16 13.09 -1.50
CA ILE A 221 -11.93 14.48 -1.90
C ILE A 221 -12.89 14.84 -3.02
N SER A 222 -14.01 15.48 -2.66
CA SER A 222 -14.99 15.98 -3.64
C SER A 222 -14.51 17.28 -4.29
N MET A 223 -14.05 17.20 -5.53
CA MET A 223 -13.60 18.34 -6.32
C MET A 223 -14.72 18.97 -7.17
N ALA A 224 -14.58 20.25 -7.50
CA ALA A 224 -15.42 20.88 -8.53
C ALA A 224 -15.16 20.20 -9.89
N PRO A 225 -16.18 20.06 -10.77
CA PRO A 225 -16.03 19.35 -12.05
C PRO A 225 -14.92 19.87 -12.97
N ASN A 226 -14.57 21.16 -12.86
CA ASN A 226 -13.55 21.83 -13.65
C ASN A 226 -12.24 22.09 -12.88
N ALA A 227 -12.09 21.53 -11.68
CA ALA A 227 -10.86 21.68 -10.93
C ALA A 227 -9.71 20.93 -11.62
N PRO A 228 -8.51 21.52 -11.68
CA PRO A 228 -7.34 20.82 -12.19
C PRO A 228 -6.97 19.64 -11.28
N ILE A 229 -6.29 18.65 -11.85
CA ILE A 229 -5.84 17.46 -11.11
C ILE A 229 -4.91 17.81 -9.95
N ASP A 230 -4.14 18.90 -10.06
CA ASP A 230 -3.25 19.43 -9.02
C ASP A 230 -3.97 19.61 -7.69
N ASN A 231 -5.23 20.05 -7.71
CA ASN A 231 -6.00 20.24 -6.47
C ASN A 231 -6.24 18.91 -5.75
N LEU A 232 -6.48 17.82 -6.49
CA LEU A 232 -6.59 16.49 -5.89
C LEU A 232 -5.23 16.04 -5.35
N ILE A 233 -4.16 16.17 -6.15
CA ILE A 233 -2.82 15.70 -5.76
C ILE A 233 -2.29 16.45 -4.53
N ILE A 234 -2.48 17.76 -4.45
CA ILE A 234 -2.07 18.57 -3.28
C ILE A 234 -2.85 18.15 -2.02
N LEU A 235 -4.13 17.81 -2.16
CA LEU A 235 -4.99 17.43 -1.03
C LEU A 235 -4.95 15.94 -0.70
N ALA A 236 -4.34 15.10 -1.54
CA ALA A 236 -4.30 13.64 -1.40
C ALA A 236 -3.83 13.19 -0.01
N THR A 237 -2.83 13.88 0.55
CA THR A 237 -2.27 13.65 1.90
C THR A 237 -3.31 13.76 3.03
N GLN A 238 -4.43 14.48 2.81
CA GLN A 238 -5.50 14.60 3.80
C GLN A 238 -6.29 13.30 3.97
N VAL A 239 -6.24 12.40 2.99
CA VAL A 239 -6.87 11.08 3.10
C VAL A 239 -6.24 10.26 4.23
N SER A 240 -4.92 10.35 4.42
CA SER A 240 -4.25 9.67 5.54
C SER A 240 -4.70 10.20 6.90
N ALA A 241 -4.99 11.50 7.01
CA ALA A 241 -5.59 12.07 8.23
C ALA A 241 -7.01 11.53 8.48
N MET A 242 -7.81 11.30 7.43
CA MET A 242 -9.13 10.66 7.55
C MET A 242 -9.01 9.19 7.96
N CYS A 243 -8.05 8.46 7.41
CA CYS A 243 -7.76 7.08 7.81
C CYS A 243 -7.32 7.01 9.28
N ALA A 244 -6.38 7.86 9.69
CA ALA A 244 -5.95 7.98 11.08
C ALA A 244 -7.12 8.31 12.01
N GLN A 245 -8.07 9.13 11.57
CA GLN A 245 -9.30 9.40 12.30
C GLN A 245 -10.13 8.14 12.54
N ASP A 246 -10.33 7.31 11.52
CA ASP A 246 -11.08 6.06 11.66
C ASP A 246 -10.38 5.06 12.59
N LEU A 247 -9.05 4.94 12.50
CA LEU A 247 -8.28 3.96 13.27
C LEU A 247 -8.07 4.37 14.74
N LEU A 248 -7.78 5.66 15.00
CA LEU A 248 -7.55 6.18 16.34
C LEU A 248 -8.83 6.28 17.15
N TRP A 249 -9.91 6.75 16.53
CA TRP A 249 -11.20 6.94 17.20
C TRP A 249 -12.14 5.73 17.08
N GLY A 250 -11.78 4.76 16.25
CA GLY A 250 -12.43 3.45 16.13
C GLY A 250 -11.96 2.44 17.19
N PRO A 251 -12.19 1.14 16.94
CA PRO A 251 -11.74 0.06 17.81
C PRO A 251 -10.27 -0.31 17.60
N ALA A 252 -9.68 -0.05 16.43
CA ALA A 252 -8.39 -0.60 16.02
C ALA A 252 -7.24 -0.27 17.01
N MET A 253 -6.93 1.01 17.23
CA MET A 253 -5.83 1.38 18.13
C MET A 253 -6.16 1.16 19.62
N ARG A 254 -7.44 1.08 19.99
CA ARG A 254 -7.86 0.95 21.40
C ARG A 254 -7.98 -0.51 21.86
N ASN A 255 -8.44 -1.40 20.99
CA ASN A 255 -8.69 -2.79 21.32
C ASN A 255 -7.49 -3.71 20.98
N TYR A 256 -6.54 -3.23 20.16
CA TYR A 256 -5.40 -4.00 19.67
C TYR A 256 -4.08 -3.23 19.92
N PRO A 257 -3.58 -3.15 21.18
CA PRO A 257 -2.48 -2.25 21.58
C PRO A 257 -1.13 -2.52 20.89
N ASP A 258 -0.91 -3.73 20.37
CA ASP A 258 0.35 -4.07 19.68
C ASP A 258 0.27 -3.87 18.15
N LEU A 259 -0.92 -3.58 17.60
CA LEU A 259 -1.11 -3.36 16.17
C LEU A 259 -0.41 -2.08 15.71
N LYS A 260 0.41 -2.17 14.67
CA LYS A 260 1.14 -1.02 14.10
C LYS A 260 0.61 -0.64 12.73
N PHE A 261 0.62 0.66 12.46
CA PHE A 261 0.19 1.25 11.20
C PHE A 261 1.32 2.08 10.59
N ALA A 262 1.48 2.03 9.27
CA ALA A 262 2.40 2.90 8.54
C ALA A 262 1.62 3.71 7.51
N PHE A 263 1.48 5.02 7.72
CA PHE A 263 0.86 5.94 6.75
C PHE A 263 1.90 6.26 5.66
N SER A 264 1.78 5.62 4.50
CA SER A 264 2.76 5.65 3.42
C SER A 264 2.35 6.64 2.33
N GLU A 265 3.31 7.39 1.79
CA GLU A 265 3.13 8.55 0.90
C GLU A 265 2.19 9.67 1.43
N GLY A 266 1.78 9.60 2.70
CA GLY A 266 0.78 10.49 3.30
C GLY A 266 1.37 11.83 3.72
N GLY A 267 2.70 11.93 3.80
CA GLY A 267 3.41 13.04 4.38
C GLY A 267 3.11 13.19 5.88
N ILE A 268 3.92 14.01 6.56
CA ILE A 268 3.84 14.16 8.02
C ILE A 268 3.26 15.49 8.49
N GLY A 269 3.01 16.43 7.57
CA GLY A 269 2.60 17.81 7.91
C GLY A 269 1.24 17.92 8.60
N TRP A 270 0.33 16.98 8.36
CA TRP A 270 -1.01 16.96 8.98
C TRP A 270 -0.98 16.46 10.42
N ILE A 271 0.01 15.65 10.80
CA ILE A 271 0.05 14.93 12.08
C ILE A 271 0.03 15.90 13.29
N PRO A 272 0.89 16.93 13.39
CA PRO A 272 0.92 17.79 14.57
C PRO A 272 -0.41 18.49 14.83
N PHE A 273 -1.05 19.00 13.76
CA PHE A 273 -2.36 19.64 13.85
C PHE A 273 -3.45 18.64 14.25
N TYR A 274 -3.43 17.45 13.65
CA TYR A 274 -4.40 16.40 13.94
C TYR A 274 -4.36 15.94 15.40
N LEU A 275 -3.16 15.75 15.96
CA LEU A 275 -2.99 15.32 17.35
C LEU A 275 -3.44 16.39 18.35
N ASP A 276 -3.06 17.66 18.16
CA ASP A 276 -3.55 18.78 18.99
C ASP A 276 -5.08 18.86 18.96
N ARG A 277 -5.66 18.76 17.76
CA ARG A 277 -7.11 18.82 17.57
C ARG A 277 -7.84 17.65 18.24
N SER A 278 -7.24 16.47 18.22
CA SER A 278 -7.76 15.24 18.83
C SER A 278 -7.76 15.32 20.35
N ASP A 279 -6.65 15.72 20.96
CA ASP A 279 -6.53 15.86 22.41
C ASP A 279 -7.50 16.91 22.95
N ARG A 280 -7.57 18.08 22.29
CA ARG A 280 -8.52 19.14 22.65
C ARG A 280 -9.98 18.69 22.51
N HIS A 281 -10.29 17.87 21.50
CA HIS A 281 -11.63 17.31 21.37
C HIS A 281 -11.92 16.34 22.52
N TYR A 282 -10.98 15.45 22.84
CA TYR A 282 -11.13 14.45 23.89
C TYR A 282 -11.32 15.08 25.28
N THR A 283 -10.61 16.16 25.59
CA THR A 283 -10.73 16.86 26.87
C THR A 283 -12.01 17.69 26.96
N ASN A 284 -12.42 18.36 25.87
CA ASN A 284 -13.58 19.25 25.90
C ASN A 284 -14.93 18.53 25.69
N GLN A 285 -14.94 17.40 24.96
CA GLN A 285 -16.17 16.70 24.56
C GLN A 285 -16.38 15.41 25.35
N LYS A 286 -16.06 15.40 26.65
CA LYS A 286 -16.22 14.22 27.54
C LYS A 286 -17.63 13.62 27.53
N TRP A 287 -18.65 14.39 27.18
CA TRP A 287 -20.04 13.93 27.05
C TRP A 287 -20.23 12.85 25.96
N LEU A 288 -19.30 12.73 24.99
CA LEU A 288 -19.29 11.67 23.97
C LEU A 288 -18.81 10.32 24.50
N ARG A 289 -18.35 10.24 25.77
CA ARG A 289 -17.99 9.00 26.48
C ARG A 289 -16.99 8.12 25.73
N ARG A 290 -16.07 8.74 24.99
CA ARG A 290 -14.91 8.04 24.43
C ARG A 290 -13.93 7.76 25.57
N ASP A 291 -13.33 6.58 25.54
CA ASP A 291 -12.40 6.13 26.56
C ASP A 291 -11.07 5.76 25.92
N PHE A 292 -10.01 6.41 26.38
CA PHE A 292 -8.59 6.19 26.04
C PHE A 292 -7.78 5.81 27.29
N GLY A 293 -8.47 5.47 28.39
CA GLY A 293 -7.85 5.21 29.70
C GLY A 293 -7.15 6.46 30.25
N ASP A 294 -5.95 6.26 30.78
CA ASP A 294 -5.10 7.33 31.32
C ASP A 294 -4.28 8.07 30.25
N LYS A 295 -4.49 7.73 28.96
CA LYS A 295 -3.74 8.31 27.84
C LYS A 295 -4.55 9.37 27.09
N LEU A 296 -3.86 10.31 26.46
CA LEU A 296 -4.47 11.15 25.43
C LEU A 296 -4.53 10.40 24.09
N PRO A 297 -5.46 10.76 23.18
CA PRO A 297 -5.46 10.22 21.82
C PRO A 297 -4.10 10.35 21.12
N SER A 298 -3.37 11.45 21.37
CA SER A 298 -2.04 11.62 20.79
C SER A 298 -1.00 10.63 21.31
N ASP A 299 -1.10 10.20 22.57
CA ASP A 299 -0.22 9.17 23.13
C ASP A 299 -0.49 7.82 22.46
N VAL A 300 -1.76 7.46 22.31
CA VAL A 300 -2.18 6.25 21.59
C VAL A 300 -1.72 6.29 20.14
N PHE A 301 -1.90 7.42 19.43
CA PHE A 301 -1.41 7.52 18.05
C PHE A 301 0.10 7.28 17.95
N ARG A 302 0.91 7.88 18.84
CA ARG A 302 2.38 7.75 18.83
C ARG A 302 2.86 6.33 19.12
N GLU A 303 2.12 5.57 19.90
CA GLU A 303 2.46 4.17 20.19
C GLU A 303 2.23 3.26 18.98
N HIS A 304 1.30 3.62 18.10
CA HIS A 304 0.83 2.75 17.02
C HIS A 304 1.36 3.11 15.63
N SER A 305 1.80 4.35 15.41
CA SER A 305 1.91 4.90 14.05
C SER A 305 3.35 5.16 13.61
N LEU A 306 3.64 4.77 12.38
CA LEU A 306 4.76 5.18 11.53
C LEU A 306 4.19 6.03 10.38
N ALA A 307 4.98 6.93 9.80
CA ALA A 307 4.56 7.73 8.65
C ALA A 307 5.75 8.17 7.78
N CYS A 308 5.53 8.27 6.47
CA CYS A 308 6.43 8.91 5.52
C CYS A 308 5.68 9.93 4.64
#